data_AF-A0A434TV53-F1
#
_entry.id   AF-A0A434TV53-F1
#
_cell.length_a   1.000
_cell.length_b   1.000
_cell.length_c   1.000
_cell.angle_alpha   90.00
_cell.angle_beta   90.00
_cell.angle_gamma   90.00
#
_symmetry.space_group_name_H-M   'P 1'
#
loop_
_entity.id
_entity.type
_entity.pdbx_description
1 polymer ?
#
loop_
_entity_poly.entity_id
_entity_poly.type
_entity_poly.pdbx_seq_one_letter_code
_entity_poly.pdbx_strand_id
1 'polypeptide(L)'
;MPVELVDQKPEAALPVYLVGKDGLDGTGLPPSVIAWARANGFSGEAGRTLVLPAEGGGLAGALSGTGDGESQLAVGALARSLPEGEWHFAQELPAPDLAALAVVLGGYAFTRYGKKPGRALRFALPSGADGAHVRRTAEAIFLTRDLVNTPTSDMGPDELEEAVQAVAAGHGADVSV
;
A
#
# COMPACT_ATOMS: atom_id res chain seq x y z
N MET A 1 5.30 10.71 2.45
CA MET A 1 4.27 9.67 2.52
C MET A 1 3.67 9.48 1.14
N PRO A 2 3.92 8.38 0.43
CA PRO A 2 3.36 8.24 -0.91
C PRO A 2 2.03 7.49 -0.93
N VAL A 3 1.57 6.92 0.18
CA VAL A 3 0.20 6.38 0.28
C VAL A 3 -0.53 7.01 1.46
N GLU A 4 -1.69 7.62 1.18
CA GLU A 4 -2.65 8.11 2.16
C GLU A 4 -3.84 7.14 2.24
N LEU A 5 -4.17 6.65 3.45
CA LEU A 5 -5.43 5.92 3.66
C LEU A 5 -6.58 6.90 3.86
N VAL A 6 -7.67 6.72 3.13
CA VAL A 6 -8.92 7.50 3.28
C VAL A 6 -10.01 6.64 3.89
N ASP A 7 -10.68 7.13 4.94
CA ASP A 7 -11.60 6.31 5.74
C ASP A 7 -12.89 5.94 4.99
N GLN A 8 -13.26 6.74 3.99
CA GLN A 8 -14.42 6.49 3.13
C GLN A 8 -13.95 6.38 1.67
N LYS A 9 -14.54 5.44 0.93
CA LYS A 9 -14.28 5.28 -0.51
C LYS A 9 -14.74 6.53 -1.27
N PRO A 10 -13.83 7.29 -1.91
CA PRO A 10 -14.23 8.37 -2.80
C PRO A 10 -15.08 7.87 -3.96
N GLU A 11 -16.00 8.69 -4.46
CA GLU A 11 -16.90 8.32 -5.56
C GLU A 11 -16.12 7.98 -6.85
N ALA A 12 -15.04 8.71 -7.12
CA ALA A 12 -14.18 8.53 -8.29
C ALA A 12 -13.06 7.50 -8.10
N ALA A 13 -13.00 6.80 -6.95
CA ALA A 13 -11.91 5.87 -6.67
C ALA A 13 -11.98 4.64 -7.59
N LEU A 14 -10.85 4.31 -8.19
CA LEU A 14 -10.74 3.22 -9.16
C LEU A 14 -10.57 1.86 -8.48
N PRO A 15 -11.22 0.80 -9.00
CA PRO A 15 -11.15 -0.53 -8.41
C PRO A 15 -9.81 -1.22 -8.67
N VAL A 16 -9.32 -1.94 -7.66
CA VAL A 16 -8.23 -2.92 -7.75
C VAL A 16 -8.81 -4.30 -7.50
N TYR A 17 -8.77 -5.15 -8.53
CA TYR A 17 -9.20 -6.55 -8.46
C TYR A 17 -8.01 -7.43 -8.11
N LEU A 18 -8.16 -8.27 -7.08
CA LEU A 18 -7.15 -9.28 -6.76
C LEU A 18 -7.45 -10.55 -7.55
N VAL A 19 -6.45 -11.07 -8.25
CA VAL A 19 -6.59 -12.22 -9.16
C VAL A 19 -5.56 -13.28 -8.80
N GLY A 20 -6.04 -14.46 -8.40
CA GLY A 20 -5.18 -15.63 -8.21
C GLY A 20 -4.57 -16.12 -9.52
N LYS A 21 -3.48 -16.88 -9.42
CA LYS A 21 -2.82 -17.48 -10.57
C LYS A 21 -3.79 -18.32 -11.38
N ASP A 22 -3.77 -18.11 -12.69
CA ASP A 22 -4.67 -18.73 -13.67
C ASP A 22 -6.17 -18.51 -13.38
N GLY A 23 -6.50 -17.57 -12.48
CA GLY A 23 -7.84 -17.30 -11.97
C GLY A 23 -8.64 -16.27 -12.78
N LEU A 24 -8.09 -15.75 -13.88
CA LEU A 24 -8.70 -14.68 -14.68
C LEU A 24 -10.15 -14.99 -15.11
N ASP A 25 -10.40 -16.21 -15.58
CA ASP A 25 -11.72 -16.61 -16.08
C ASP A 25 -12.76 -16.74 -14.97
N GLY A 26 -12.34 -16.94 -13.72
CA GLY A 26 -13.21 -17.04 -12.55
C GLY A 26 -13.58 -15.69 -11.92
N THR A 27 -13.03 -14.58 -12.42
CA THR A 27 -13.23 -13.25 -11.81
C THR A 27 -14.61 -12.64 -12.05
N GLY A 28 -15.34 -13.10 -13.07
CA GLY A 28 -16.60 -12.48 -13.49
C GLY A 28 -16.45 -11.08 -14.10
N LEU A 29 -15.21 -10.66 -14.41
CA LEU A 29 -14.93 -9.37 -15.04
C LEU A 29 -15.45 -9.33 -16.49
N PRO A 30 -15.70 -8.13 -17.05
CA PRO A 30 -16.15 -7.99 -18.43
C PRO A 30 -15.22 -8.70 -19.43
N PRO A 31 -15.73 -9.31 -20.51
CA PRO A 31 -14.91 -10.00 -21.51
C PRO A 31 -13.79 -9.14 -22.10
N SER A 32 -14.01 -7.83 -22.23
CA SER A 32 -12.98 -6.87 -22.68
C SER A 32 -11.80 -6.76 -21.71
N VAL A 33 -12.05 -6.82 -20.41
CA VAL A 33 -11.00 -6.80 -19.37
C VAL A 33 -10.20 -8.10 -19.40
N ILE A 34 -10.86 -9.25 -19.54
CA ILE A 34 -10.19 -10.56 -19.65
C ILE A 34 -9.31 -10.60 -20.91
N ALA A 35 -9.85 -10.13 -22.05
CA ALA A 35 -9.09 -10.05 -23.30
C ALA A 35 -7.88 -9.11 -23.18
N TRP A 36 -8.05 -7.95 -22.54
CA TRP A 36 -6.96 -7.01 -22.26
C TRP A 36 -5.87 -7.64 -21.38
N ALA A 37 -6.26 -8.35 -20.32
CA ALA A 37 -5.33 -9.04 -19.43
C ALA A 37 -4.49 -10.07 -20.19
N ARG A 38 -5.14 -10.92 -21.00
CA ARG A 38 -4.47 -11.90 -21.86
C ARG A 38 -3.55 -11.28 -22.90
N ALA A 39 -3.98 -10.20 -23.55
CA ALA A 39 -3.17 -9.48 -24.53
C ALA A 39 -1.88 -8.89 -23.91
N ASN A 40 -1.93 -8.54 -22.63
CA ASN A 40 -0.76 -8.11 -21.85
C ASN A 40 -0.02 -9.28 -21.20
N GLY A 41 -0.46 -10.53 -21.40
CA GLY A 41 0.13 -11.73 -20.80
C GLY A 41 -0.01 -11.80 -19.28
N PHE A 42 -0.97 -11.10 -18.67
CA PHE A 42 -1.26 -11.19 -17.24
C PHE A 42 -2.01 -12.50 -16.97
N SER A 43 -1.57 -13.26 -15.96
CA SER A 43 -2.24 -14.50 -15.52
C SER A 43 -2.47 -14.56 -14.01
N GLY A 44 -2.30 -13.45 -13.30
CA GLY A 44 -2.47 -13.40 -11.84
C GLY A 44 -1.19 -13.74 -11.06
N GLU A 45 -0.02 -13.65 -11.68
CA GLU A 45 1.25 -13.87 -11.01
C GLU A 45 1.49 -12.88 -9.85
N ALA A 46 2.03 -13.36 -8.73
CA ALA A 46 2.14 -12.59 -7.51
C ALA A 46 2.94 -11.28 -7.69
N GLY A 47 2.37 -10.18 -7.18
CA GLY A 47 3.00 -8.87 -7.18
C GLY A 47 2.96 -8.14 -8.53
N ARG A 48 2.47 -8.77 -9.60
CA ARG A 48 2.24 -8.08 -10.86
C ARG A 48 0.96 -7.25 -10.79
N THR A 49 1.03 -6.01 -11.26
CA THR A 49 -0.12 -5.13 -11.43
C THR A 49 -0.33 -4.83 -12.91
N LEU A 50 -1.57 -4.90 -13.38
CA LEU A 50 -1.96 -4.48 -14.72
C LEU A 50 -3.02 -3.39 -14.62
N VAL A 51 -2.71 -2.19 -15.13
CA VAL A 51 -3.68 -1.09 -15.19
C VAL A 51 -4.68 -1.33 -16.32
N LEU A 52 -5.95 -1.03 -16.05
CA LEU A 52 -7.05 -1.20 -16.99
C LEU A 52 -7.40 0.14 -17.65
N PRO A 53 -7.44 0.20 -18.99
CA PRO A 53 -7.85 1.40 -19.71
C PRO A 53 -9.36 1.58 -19.66
N ALA A 54 -9.81 2.82 -19.54
CA ALA A 54 -11.17 3.24 -19.85
C ALA A 54 -11.30 3.58 -21.34
N GLU A 55 -12.53 3.70 -21.82
CA GLU A 55 -12.78 4.33 -23.12
C GLU A 55 -12.19 5.75 -23.14
N GLY A 56 -11.61 6.14 -24.28
CA GLY A 56 -10.98 7.47 -24.42
C GLY A 56 -9.59 7.62 -23.79
N GLY A 57 -8.97 6.53 -23.30
CA GLY A 57 -7.58 6.55 -22.83
C GLY A 57 -7.40 6.90 -21.35
N GLY A 58 -8.50 7.00 -20.59
CA GLY A 58 -8.47 7.15 -19.14
C GLY A 58 -8.14 5.85 -18.39
N LEU A 59 -8.21 5.89 -17.07
CA LEU A 59 -8.04 4.73 -16.20
C LEU A 59 -9.41 4.19 -15.76
N ALA A 60 -9.60 2.87 -15.84
CA ALA A 60 -10.82 2.18 -15.40
C ALA A 60 -10.63 1.33 -14.13
N GLY A 61 -9.38 1.04 -13.75
CA GLY A 61 -9.07 0.16 -12.62
C GLY A 61 -7.70 -0.50 -12.77
N ALA A 62 -7.45 -1.53 -11.97
CA ALA A 62 -6.25 -2.35 -12.06
C ALA A 62 -6.53 -3.81 -11.64
N LEU A 63 -5.76 -4.74 -12.17
CA LEU A 63 -5.64 -6.10 -11.68
C LEU A 63 -4.35 -6.21 -10.86
N SER A 64 -4.38 -6.96 -9.76
CA SER A 64 -3.19 -7.32 -8.99
C SER A 64 -3.15 -8.82 -8.80
N GLY A 65 -2.08 -9.44 -9.29
CA GLY A 65 -1.87 -10.86 -9.14
C GLY A 65 -1.51 -11.23 -7.70
N THR A 66 -2.19 -12.24 -7.17
CA THR A 66 -1.94 -12.79 -5.82
C THR A 66 -1.27 -14.15 -5.86
N GLY A 67 -0.96 -14.67 -7.05
CA GLY A 67 -0.37 -15.99 -7.26
C GLY A 67 -1.23 -17.14 -6.71
N ASP A 68 -0.57 -18.17 -6.18
CA ASP A 68 -1.15 -19.35 -5.53
C ASP A 68 -1.58 -19.10 -4.06
N GLY A 69 -1.92 -17.85 -3.71
CA GLY A 69 -2.33 -17.48 -2.34
C GLY A 69 -1.17 -16.99 -1.48
N GLU A 70 -0.19 -16.33 -2.10
CA GLU A 70 0.94 -15.68 -1.46
C GLU A 70 0.48 -14.73 -0.34
N SER A 71 1.45 -14.33 0.52
CA SER A 71 1.21 -13.44 1.64
C SER A 71 0.33 -12.25 1.26
N GLN A 72 -0.66 -11.93 2.10
CA GLN A 72 -1.50 -10.75 1.97
C GLN A 72 -0.68 -9.44 1.93
N LEU A 73 0.58 -9.47 2.38
CA LEU A 73 1.52 -8.35 2.24
C LEU A 73 1.94 -8.08 0.78
N ALA A 74 1.72 -9.01 -0.15
CA ALA A 74 2.08 -8.85 -1.56
C ALA A 74 1.38 -7.66 -2.23
N VAL A 75 0.18 -7.29 -1.75
CA VAL A 75 -0.54 -6.10 -2.24
C VAL A 75 0.19 -4.79 -1.92
N GLY A 76 1.22 -4.81 -1.06
CA GLY A 76 2.10 -3.67 -0.87
C GLY A 76 2.82 -3.21 -2.14
N ALA A 77 2.98 -4.08 -3.14
CA ALA A 77 3.52 -3.69 -4.46
C ALA A 77 2.67 -2.61 -5.16
N LEU A 78 1.37 -2.53 -4.85
CA LEU A 78 0.43 -1.54 -5.42
C LEU A 78 0.89 -0.10 -5.19
N ALA A 79 1.53 0.17 -4.06
CA ALA A 79 2.03 1.51 -3.73
C ALA A 79 3.04 2.07 -4.74
N ARG A 80 3.70 1.20 -5.51
CA ARG A 80 4.70 1.58 -6.52
C ARG A 80 4.19 1.39 -7.95
N SER A 81 3.33 0.41 -8.18
CA SER A 81 2.84 0.06 -9.51
C SER A 81 1.66 0.93 -9.96
N LEU A 82 0.79 1.35 -9.03
CA LEU A 82 -0.38 2.14 -9.38
C LEU A 82 0.01 3.57 -9.82
N PRO A 83 -0.68 4.11 -10.85
CA PRO A 83 -0.67 5.54 -11.14
C PRO A 83 -1.14 6.39 -9.95
N GLU A 84 -0.77 7.66 -9.98
CA GLU A 84 -1.35 8.67 -9.08
C GLU A 84 -2.88 8.66 -9.16
N GLY A 85 -3.54 8.83 -8.03
CA GLY A 85 -5.00 8.82 -7.97
C GLY A 85 -5.55 8.10 -6.73
N GLU A 86 -6.85 7.89 -6.78
CA GLU A 86 -7.64 7.29 -5.70
C GLU A 86 -8.03 5.87 -6.07
N TRP A 87 -7.77 4.93 -5.17
CA TRP A 87 -7.94 3.50 -5.41
C TRP A 87 -8.68 2.81 -4.27
N HIS A 88 -9.31 1.68 -4.55
CA HIS A 88 -9.92 0.82 -3.54
C HIS A 88 -9.84 -0.65 -3.96
N PHE A 89 -9.90 -1.58 -3.01
CA PHE A 89 -10.09 -2.99 -3.36
C PHE A 89 -11.54 -3.24 -3.78
N ALA A 90 -11.72 -3.90 -4.91
CA ALA A 90 -13.05 -4.15 -5.48
C ALA A 90 -13.84 -5.25 -4.76
N GLN A 91 -13.14 -6.12 -4.03
CA GLN A 91 -13.71 -7.24 -3.28
C GLN A 91 -13.38 -7.13 -1.79
N GLU A 92 -14.21 -7.78 -0.96
CA GLU A 92 -13.93 -7.94 0.47
C GLU A 92 -12.66 -8.75 0.68
N LEU A 93 -11.90 -8.37 1.70
CA LEU A 93 -10.60 -8.97 1.99
C LEU A 93 -10.67 -9.81 3.27
N PRO A 94 -10.07 -11.01 3.29
CA PRO A 94 -10.06 -11.87 4.47
C PRO A 94 -9.25 -11.29 5.65
N ALA A 95 -8.30 -10.38 5.39
CA ALA A 95 -7.60 -9.62 6.42
C ALA A 95 -7.47 -8.14 5.98
N PRO A 96 -8.51 -7.34 6.20
CA PRO A 96 -8.57 -5.98 5.67
C PRO A 96 -7.50 -5.06 6.30
N ASP A 97 -7.20 -5.23 7.59
CA ASP A 97 -6.11 -4.52 8.28
C ASP A 97 -4.74 -4.80 7.67
N LEU A 98 -4.43 -6.07 7.43
CA LEU A 98 -3.13 -6.48 6.92
C LEU A 98 -2.92 -5.98 5.48
N ALA A 99 -3.98 -5.99 4.67
CA ALA A 99 -3.93 -5.45 3.32
C ALA A 99 -3.75 -3.92 3.32
N ALA A 100 -4.50 -3.19 4.16
CA ALA A 100 -4.33 -1.75 4.30
C ALA A 100 -2.90 -1.39 4.76
N LEU A 101 -2.41 -2.10 5.78
CA LEU A 101 -1.03 -1.96 6.26
C LEU A 101 -0.03 -2.25 5.15
N ALA A 102 -0.21 -3.32 4.37
CA ALA A 102 0.69 -3.69 3.28
C ALA A 102 0.83 -2.57 2.25
N VAL A 103 -0.29 -1.96 1.80
CA VAL A 103 -0.25 -0.86 0.82
C VAL A 103 0.49 0.34 1.41
N VAL A 104 0.20 0.73 2.65
CA VAL A 104 0.91 1.84 3.31
C VAL A 104 2.41 1.54 3.41
N LEU A 105 2.78 0.35 3.89
CA LEU A 105 4.18 -0.06 4.05
C LEU A 105 4.93 -0.16 2.72
N GLY A 106 4.25 -0.53 1.64
CA GLY A 106 4.79 -0.59 0.29
C GLY A 106 5.22 0.78 -0.25
N GLY A 107 4.57 1.83 0.26
CA GLY A 107 4.90 3.22 0.00
C GLY A 107 6.09 3.76 0.81
N TYR A 108 6.62 3.03 1.79
CA TYR A 108 7.74 3.57 2.56
C TYR A 108 8.92 4.00 1.67
N ALA A 109 9.45 5.19 1.94
CA ALA A 109 10.66 5.70 1.31
C ALA A 109 11.44 6.55 2.32
N PHE A 110 12.67 6.14 2.60
CA PHE A 110 13.61 6.93 3.39
C PHE A 110 14.07 8.15 2.58
N THR A 111 13.79 9.36 3.07
CA THR A 111 14.03 10.62 2.33
C THR A 111 14.88 11.63 3.11
N ARG A 112 15.48 11.24 4.25
CA ARG A 112 16.30 12.11 5.11
C ARG A 112 17.47 12.75 4.36
N TYR A 113 18.09 12.04 3.41
CA TYR A 113 19.28 12.51 2.66
C TYR A 113 19.00 12.83 1.18
N GLY A 114 17.75 12.89 0.76
CA GLY A 114 17.42 13.13 -0.64
C GLY A 114 15.93 13.20 -0.93
N LYS A 115 15.58 13.90 -2.02
CA LYS A 115 14.20 13.95 -2.48
C LYS A 115 13.85 12.70 -3.26
N LYS A 116 12.66 12.16 -3.00
CA LYS A 116 12.03 11.17 -3.89
C LYS A 116 10.67 11.74 -4.30
N PRO A 117 10.40 11.96 -5.60
CA PRO A 117 9.06 12.31 -6.03
C PRO A 117 8.15 11.12 -5.69
N GLY A 118 7.30 11.29 -4.67
CA GLY A 118 6.23 10.35 -4.38
C GLY A 118 5.10 10.58 -5.38
N ARG A 119 4.42 9.52 -5.78
CA ARG A 119 3.10 9.62 -6.40
C ARG A 119 2.09 9.92 -5.30
N ALA A 120 1.15 10.83 -5.53
CA ALA A 120 0.04 11.04 -4.59
C ALA A 120 -0.97 9.89 -4.72
N LEU A 121 -0.67 8.75 -4.09
CA LEU A 121 -1.58 7.61 -4.08
C LEU A 121 -2.49 7.70 -2.85
N ARG A 122 -3.80 7.68 -3.07
CA ARG A 122 -4.79 7.58 -1.99
C ARG A 122 -5.48 6.23 -2.11
N PHE A 123 -5.65 5.54 -0.99
CA PHE A 123 -6.26 4.21 -0.97
C PHE A 123 -7.39 4.17 0.05
N ALA A 124 -8.59 3.79 -0.37
CA ALA A 124 -9.74 3.66 0.50
C ALA A 124 -9.51 2.53 1.50
N LEU A 125 -9.79 2.81 2.77
CA LEU A 125 -9.71 1.82 3.83
C LEU A 125 -10.62 0.63 3.47
N PRO A 126 -10.10 -0.61 3.45
CA PRO A 126 -10.90 -1.77 3.12
C PRO A 126 -12.04 -1.95 4.13
N SER A 127 -13.18 -2.47 3.67
CA SER A 127 -14.30 -2.79 4.57
C SER A 127 -13.84 -3.71 5.70
N GLY A 128 -14.24 -3.37 6.93
CA GLY A 128 -13.88 -4.13 8.13
C GLY A 128 -12.49 -3.85 8.71
N ALA A 129 -11.70 -2.93 8.13
CA ALA A 129 -10.42 -2.54 8.72
C ALA A 129 -10.56 -1.50 9.86
N ASP A 130 -9.72 -1.63 10.88
CA ASP A 130 -9.46 -0.59 11.88
C ASP A 130 -8.35 0.35 11.37
N GLY A 131 -8.78 1.43 10.72
CA GLY A 131 -7.86 2.43 10.18
C GLY A 131 -6.96 3.08 11.23
N ALA A 132 -7.43 3.22 12.48
CA ALA A 132 -6.63 3.80 13.54
C ALA A 132 -5.51 2.84 14.00
N HIS A 133 -5.82 1.55 14.11
CA HIS A 133 -4.82 0.51 14.36
C HIS A 133 -3.77 0.43 13.25
N VAL A 134 -4.21 0.45 11.98
CA VAL A 134 -3.31 0.41 10.82
C VAL A 134 -2.36 1.61 10.80
N ARG A 135 -2.87 2.83 11.02
CA ARG A 135 -2.05 4.05 11.03
C ARG A 135 -0.99 4.03 12.14
N ARG A 136 -1.38 3.71 13.38
CA ARG A 136 -0.42 3.58 14.51
C ARG A 136 0.67 2.54 14.23
N THR A 137 0.28 1.41 13.63
CA THR A 137 1.22 0.34 13.29
C THR A 137 2.18 0.77 12.18
N ALA A 138 1.67 1.43 11.14
CA ALA A 138 2.51 1.96 10.06
C ALA A 138 3.49 3.03 10.56
N GLU A 139 3.04 3.95 11.41
CA GLU A 139 3.87 4.99 12.03
C GLU A 139 5.03 4.38 12.84
N ALA A 140 4.75 3.39 13.70
CA ALA A 140 5.77 2.69 14.47
C ALA A 140 6.81 1.96 13.58
N ILE A 141 6.35 1.30 12.52
CA ILE A 141 7.23 0.64 11.55
C ILE A 141 8.06 1.66 10.77
N PHE A 142 7.48 2.79 10.37
CA PHE A 142 8.19 3.84 9.65
C PHE A 142 9.27 4.46 10.51
N LEU A 143 8.96 4.80 11.77
CA LEU A 143 9.95 5.26 12.74
C LEU A 143 11.10 4.26 12.86
N THR A 144 10.78 2.97 13.07
CA THR A 144 11.81 1.92 13.20
C THR A 144 12.70 1.87 11.95
N ARG A 145 12.12 1.93 10.75
CA ARG A 145 12.88 1.93 9.49
C ARG A 145 13.70 3.21 9.31
N ASP A 146 13.19 4.37 9.72
CA ASP A 146 13.91 5.64 9.63
C ASP A 146 15.12 5.65 10.57
N LEU A 147 14.96 5.15 11.82
CA LEU A 147 16.06 5.00 12.77
C LEU A 147 17.13 4.05 12.24
N VAL A 148 16.74 2.86 11.76
CA VAL A 148 17.68 1.86 11.21
C VAL A 148 18.37 2.33 9.93
N ASN A 149 17.67 3.06 9.06
CA ASN A 149 18.24 3.56 7.81
C ASN A 149 19.10 4.81 8.00
N THR A 150 19.03 5.49 9.15
CA THR A 150 19.89 6.61 9.46
C THR A 150 21.31 6.08 9.74
N PRO A 151 22.34 6.52 8.99
CA PRO A 151 23.72 6.11 9.21
C PRO A 151 24.17 6.34 10.65
N THR A 152 25.11 5.52 11.12
CA THR A 152 25.62 5.59 12.49
C THR A 152 26.31 6.91 12.83
N SER A 153 26.71 7.71 11.84
CA SER A 153 27.23 9.07 12.06
C SER A 153 26.15 10.06 12.53
N ASP A 154 24.87 9.75 12.29
CA ASP A 154 23.72 10.63 12.47
C ASP A 154 22.63 9.98 13.36
N MET A 155 22.94 8.83 13.94
CA MET A 155 22.09 8.04 14.84
C MET A 155 22.98 7.44 15.94
N GLY A 156 23.61 8.33 16.72
CA GLY A 156 24.37 7.97 17.90
C GLY A 156 23.48 7.75 19.14
N PRO A 157 24.08 7.58 20.32
CA PRO A 157 23.33 7.43 21.57
C PRO A 157 22.38 8.61 21.84
N ASP A 158 22.86 9.84 21.65
CA ASP A 158 22.09 11.06 21.93
C ASP A 158 20.89 11.18 20.96
N GLU A 159 21.08 10.96 19.66
CA GLU A 159 19.97 10.99 18.70
C GLU A 159 18.95 9.86 18.93
N LEU A 160 19.41 8.69 19.39
CA LEU A 160 18.52 7.59 19.73
C LEU A 160 17.71 7.89 20.99
N GLU A 161 18.33 8.51 22.01
CA GLU A 161 17.64 9.01 23.19
C GLU A 161 16.57 10.03 22.81
N GLU A 162 16.89 11.02 21.97
CA GLU A 162 15.93 12.01 21.47
C GLU A 162 14.73 11.35 20.76
N ALA A 163 14.97 10.32 19.95
CA ALA A 163 13.90 9.57 19.30
C ALA A 163 12.98 8.87 20.30
N VAL A 164 13.54 8.28 21.37
CA VAL A 164 12.76 7.66 22.45
C VAL A 164 11.95 8.70 23.21
N GLN A 165 12.56 9.83 23.58
CA GLN A 165 11.89 10.93 24.25
C GLN A 165 10.72 11.49 23.41
N ALA A 166 10.89 11.61 22.08
CA ALA A 166 9.85 12.08 21.18
C ALA A 166 8.62 11.14 21.16
N VAL A 167 8.85 9.82 21.12
CA VAL A 167 7.76 8.82 21.23
C VAL A 167 7.06 8.94 22.58
N ALA A 168 7.84 9.02 23.66
CA ALA A 168 7.30 9.09 25.01
C ALA A 168 6.44 10.34 25.23
N ALA A 169 6.90 11.51 24.79
CA ALA A 169 6.17 12.77 24.88
C ALA A 169 4.81 12.71 24.14
N GLY A 170 4.76 12.05 22.98
CA GLY A 170 3.51 11.85 22.23
C GLY A 170 2.47 10.99 22.94
N HIS A 171 2.89 10.17 23.91
CA HIS A 171 2.03 9.25 24.65
C HIS A 171 1.96 9.51 26.16
N GLY A 172 2.63 10.56 26.66
CA GLY A 172 2.68 10.89 28.08
C GLY A 172 3.43 9.84 28.92
N ALA A 173 4.45 9.20 28.36
CA ALA A 173 5.28 8.23 29.07
C ALA A 173 6.51 8.90 29.71
N ASP A 174 6.98 8.34 30.83
CA ASP A 174 8.22 8.76 31.49
C ASP A 174 9.43 8.05 30.87
N VAL A 175 10.53 8.78 30.70
CA VAL A 175 11.82 8.26 30.21
C VAL A 175 12.90 8.55 31.25
N SER A 176 13.74 7.55 31.52
CA SER A 176 14.94 7.68 32.37
C SER A 176 16.15 7.15 31.61
N VAL A 177 17.28 7.84 31.71
CA VAL A 177 18.52 7.55 30.99
C VAL A 177 19.67 7.37 31.99
#